data_AF-A0A4Y2E3S7-F1
#
_entry.id   AF-A0A4Y2E3S7-F1
#
_cell.length_a   1.000
_cell.length_b   1.000
_cell.length_c   1.000
_cell.angle_alpha   90.00
_cell.angle_beta   90.00
_cell.angle_gamma   90.00
#
_symmetry.space_group_name_H-M   'P 1'
#
loop_
_entity.id
_entity.type
_entity.pdbx_description
1 polymer ?
#
loop_
_entity_poly.entity_id
_entity_poly.type
_entity_poly.pdbx_seq_one_letter_code
_entity_poly.pdbx_strand_id
1 'polypeptide(L)' 'GPSGVRAQALDADGNLVDDFIFDSGQGEFEGKILHVRNAPSPAATSSLAIARMIVDKLKEQFHIKEL' A
#
# COMPACT_ATOMS: atom_id res chain seq x y z
N GLY A 1 -18.29 -20.92 7.67
CA GLY A 1 -17.87 -20.42 6.35
C GLY A 1 -16.46 -20.90 6.07
N PRO A 2 -15.94 -20.75 4.84
CA PRO A 2 -14.54 -21.09 4.56
C PRO A 2 -13.59 -20.20 5.40
N SER A 3 -12.41 -20.71 5.72
CA SER A 3 -11.36 -19.95 6.40
C SER A 3 -10.77 -18.90 5.47
N GLY A 4 -10.44 -17.71 6.00
CA GLY A 4 -9.79 -16.63 5.27
C GLY A 4 -8.56 -16.11 6.01
N VAL A 5 -7.55 -15.67 5.26
CA VAL A 5 -6.36 -15.00 5.79
C VAL A 5 -6.36 -13.53 5.37
N ARG A 6 -6.05 -12.64 6.30
CA ARG A 6 -5.84 -11.20 6.02
C ARG A 6 -4.38 -10.87 6.27
N ALA A 7 -3.71 -10.32 5.26
CA ALA A 7 -2.45 -9.63 5.48
C ALA A 7 -2.77 -8.31 6.19
N GLN A 8 -2.25 -8.14 7.40
CA GLN A 8 -2.46 -6.95 8.21
C GLN A 8 -1.14 -6.56 8.86
N ALA A 9 -0.76 -5.29 8.71
CA ALA A 9 0.47 -4.78 9.29
C ALA A 9 0.30 -4.50 10.78
N LEU A 10 1.41 -4.68 11.50
CA LEU A 10 1.59 -4.35 12.91
C LEU A 10 2.71 -3.32 13.00
N ASP A 11 2.53 -2.28 13.81
CA ASP A 11 3.60 -1.34 14.12
C ASP A 11 4.57 -1.90 15.17
N ALA A 12 5.61 -1.13 15.49
CA ALA A 12 6.65 -1.54 16.44
C ALA A 12 6.14 -1.69 17.88
N ASP A 13 5.03 -1.05 18.22
CA ASP A 13 4.41 -1.10 19.54
C ASP A 13 3.34 -2.21 19.65
N GLY A 14 3.08 -2.91 18.55
CA GLY A 14 2.12 -4.01 18.50
C GLY A 14 0.70 -3.58 18.16
N ASN A 15 0.48 -2.36 17.66
CA ASN A 15 -0.85 -1.92 17.21
C ASN A 15 -1.09 -2.32 15.77
N LEU A 16 -2.35 -2.64 15.47
CA LEU A 16 -2.79 -2.89 14.11
C LEU A 16 -2.79 -1.58 13.32
N VAL A 17 -2.26 -1.65 12.10
CA VAL A 17 -2.29 -0.49 11.20
C VAL A 17 -3.58 -0.54 10.38
N ASP A 18 -4.38 0.52 10.49
CA ASP A 18 -5.66 0.61 9.80
C ASP A 18 -5.57 1.28 8.41
N ASP A 19 -4.53 2.08 8.17
CA ASP A 19 -4.37 2.87 6.95
C ASP A 19 -3.17 2.40 6.09
N PHE A 20 -2.96 3.03 4.94
CA PHE A 20 -1.88 2.67 4.03
C PHE A 20 -0.49 2.85 4.64
N ILE A 21 0.37 1.86 4.37
CA ILE A 21 1.83 2.01 4.55
C ILE A 21 2.48 1.87 3.19
N PHE A 22 3.16 2.93 2.78
CA PHE A 22 3.99 2.94 1.59
C PHE A 22 5.46 2.96 1.95
N ASP A 23 6.26 2.29 1.14
CA ASP A 23 7.71 2.30 1.21
C ASP A 23 8.28 2.29 -0.21
N SER A 24 9.40 2.97 -0.44
CA SER A 24 10.04 3.09 -1.77
C SER A 24 11.33 2.27 -1.90
N GLY A 25 11.61 1.37 -0.96
CA GLY A 25 12.91 0.74 -0.81
C GLY A 25 14.00 1.74 -0.40
N GLN A 26 15.20 1.22 -0.16
CA GLN A 26 16.40 2.02 0.14
C GLN A 26 17.55 1.60 -0.80
N GLY A 27 18.52 2.49 -0.98
CA GLY A 27 19.71 2.23 -1.79
C GLY A 27 19.40 2.14 -3.29
N GLU A 28 19.87 1.09 -3.96
CA GLU A 28 19.75 0.98 -5.43
C GLU A 28 18.30 0.89 -5.95
N PHE A 29 17.34 0.54 -5.09
CA PHE A 29 15.92 0.41 -5.41
C PHE A 29 15.10 1.66 -5.05
N GLU A 30 15.69 2.64 -4.37
CA GLU A 30 15.02 3.87 -4.00
C GLU A 30 14.46 4.57 -5.24
N GLY A 31 13.16 4.89 -5.21
CA GLY A 31 12.48 5.53 -6.33
C GLY A 31 12.32 4.65 -7.58
N LYS A 32 12.46 3.31 -7.45
CA LYS A 32 12.19 2.33 -8.54
C LYS A 32 11.00 1.42 -8.24
N ILE A 33 10.65 1.24 -6.97
CA ILE A 33 9.57 0.35 -6.53
C ILE A 33 8.70 1.09 -5.51
N LEU A 34 7.37 0.91 -5.58
CA LEU A 34 6.45 1.32 -4.53
C LEU A 34 5.89 0.07 -3.85
N HIS A 35 6.30 -0.17 -2.60
CA HIS A 35 5.75 -1.22 -1.76
C HIS A 35 4.50 -0.71 -1.04
N VAL A 36 3.38 -1.43 -1.20
CA VAL A 36 2.16 -1.24 -0.39
C VAL A 36 2.19 -2.28 0.72
N ARG A 37 2.71 -1.91 1.89
CA ARG A 37 2.88 -2.82 3.03
C ARG A 37 1.60 -3.02 3.84
N ASN A 38 0.69 -2.06 3.79
CA ASN A 38 -0.66 -2.16 4.34
C ASN A 38 -1.65 -1.39 3.44
N ALA A 39 -2.88 -1.88 3.38
CA ALA A 39 -4.01 -1.20 2.75
C ALA A 39 -5.27 -1.39 3.61
N PRO A 40 -6.19 -0.42 3.62
CA PRO A 40 -7.40 -0.49 4.42
C PRO A 40 -8.35 -1.59 3.94
N SER A 41 -9.14 -2.10 4.89
CA SER A 41 -10.17 -3.13 4.64
C SER A 41 -11.54 -2.52 4.39
N PRO A 42 -12.45 -3.20 3.66
CA PRO A 42 -12.26 -4.44 2.87
C PRO A 42 -11.59 -4.19 1.51
N ALA A 43 -10.41 -4.79 1.29
CA ALA A 43 -9.63 -4.55 0.08
C ALA A 43 -10.32 -5.03 -1.21
N ALA A 44 -11.04 -6.17 -1.14
CA ALA A 44 -11.70 -6.74 -2.32
C ALA A 44 -12.78 -5.82 -2.89
N THR A 45 -13.67 -5.30 -2.03
CA THR A 45 -14.79 -4.45 -2.46
C THR A 45 -14.37 -3.00 -2.70
N SER A 46 -13.29 -2.54 -2.08
CA SER A 46 -12.74 -1.18 -2.26
C SER A 46 -11.55 -1.13 -3.24
N SER A 47 -11.34 -2.17 -4.03
CA SER A 47 -10.15 -2.35 -4.89
C SER A 47 -9.91 -1.16 -5.85
N LEU A 48 -10.97 -0.58 -6.43
CA LEU A 48 -10.82 0.59 -7.31
C LEU A 48 -10.42 1.88 -6.58
N ALA A 49 -10.91 2.09 -5.36
CA ALA A 49 -10.52 3.24 -4.56
C ALA A 49 -9.07 3.10 -4.08
N ILE A 50 -8.69 1.89 -3.65
CA ILE A 50 -7.32 1.53 -3.28
C ILE A 50 -6.38 1.74 -4.48
N ALA A 51 -6.76 1.27 -5.66
CA ALA A 51 -5.96 1.42 -6.88
C ALA A 51 -5.74 2.90 -7.24
N ARG A 52 -6.76 3.75 -7.16
CA ARG A 52 -6.61 5.20 -7.40
C ARG A 52 -5.57 5.82 -6.48
N MET A 53 -5.64 5.52 -5.19
CA MET A 53 -4.69 6.10 -4.23
C MET A 53 -3.26 5.58 -4.48
N ILE A 54 -3.09 4.29 -4.80
CA ILE A 54 -1.77 3.75 -5.19
C ILE A 54 -1.22 4.47 -6.43
N VAL A 55 -2.06 4.71 -7.45
CA VAL A 55 -1.68 5.45 -8.67
C VAL A 55 -1.29 6.89 -8.34
N ASP A 56 -2.04 7.58 -7.48
CA ASP A 56 -1.72 8.94 -7.07
C ASP A 56 -0.38 8.99 -6.33
N LYS A 57 -0.12 8.01 -5.46
CA LYS A 57 1.18 7.89 -4.76
C LYS A 57 2.33 7.60 -5.73
N LEU A 58 2.12 6.76 -6.74
CA LEU A 58 3.10 6.51 -7.79
C LEU A 58 3.41 7.79 -8.58
N LYS A 59 2.40 8.57 -8.96
CA LYS A 59 2.62 9.84 -9.68
C LYS A 59 3.46 10.82 -8.87
N GLU A 60 3.18 10.94 -7.58
CA GLU A 60 3.94 11.80 -6.66
C GLU A 60 5.40 11.34 -6.53
N GLN A 61 5.63 10.06 -6.21
CA GLN A 61 6.98 9.55 -5.91
C GLN A 61 7.87 9.46 -7.16
N PHE A 62 7.29 9.13 -8.31
CA PHE A 62 8.03 8.86 -9.55
C PHE A 62 7.93 9.99 -10.58
N HIS A 63 7.23 11.08 -10.26
CA HIS A 63 7.03 12.24 -11.14
C HIS A 63 6.43 11.87 -12.51
N ILE A 64 5.55 10.85 -12.52
CA ILE A 64 4.90 10.35 -13.74
C ILE A 64 3.74 11.29 -14.09
N LYS A 65 3.75 11.84 -15.31
CA LYS A 65 2.77 12.85 -15.73
C LYS A 65 1.39 12.27 -16.04
N GLU A 66 1.27 10.99 -16.40
CA GLU A 66 0.00 10.31 -16.69
C GLU A 66 0.17 8.78 -16.70
N LEU A 67 -0.88 8.05 -16.28
CA LEU A 67 -1.04 6.59 -16.32
C LEU A 67 -2.38 6.25 -16.98
#